data_AF-A0A166ICX3-F1
#
_entry.id   AF-A0A166ICX3-F1
#
_cell.length_a   1.000
_cell.length_b   1.000
_cell.length_c   1.000
_cell.angle_alpha   90.00
_cell.angle_beta   90.00
_cell.angle_gamma   90.00
#
_symmetry.space_group_name_H-M   'P 1'
#
loop_
_entity.id
_entity.type
_entity.pdbx_description
1 polymer ?
#
loop_
_entity_poly.entity_id
_entity_poly.type
_entity_poly.pdbx_seq_one_letter_code
_entity_poly.pdbx_strand_id
1 'polypeptide(L)'
;IRDALGGRGRYLGAHVRVGDAHFKANAAGNARVVWWRLVIEVLGVSEEVALELERHANANETSSSESEGLPPPVLSPDRAALRTPHAPLPPLPRIFTPHLPCRAALHTRRALLRLNAPLFLATDARHPLQDPALRLFLRTFPCTFFLSDFSALTAPLGGGDGWERQFGLPFLDALVAARAWAVVGTAGSTFSRFVEDVLWRVEWGWEIVQRG
;
A
#
# COMPACT_ATOMS: atom_id res chain seq x y z
N ILE A 1 -0.20 5.85 -15.70
CA ILE A 1 0.02 5.84 -14.23
C ILE A 1 1.26 5.05 -13.86
N ARG A 2 1.31 3.73 -14.10
CA ARG A 2 2.50 2.88 -13.90
C ARG A 2 3.81 3.53 -14.37
N ASP A 3 3.84 4.04 -15.59
CA ASP A 3 5.06 4.62 -16.17
C ASP A 3 5.49 5.91 -15.46
N ALA A 4 4.52 6.71 -14.98
CA ALA A 4 4.79 7.88 -14.15
C ALA A 4 5.37 7.48 -12.77
N LEU A 5 5.00 6.31 -12.25
CA LEU A 5 5.56 5.73 -11.03
C LEU A 5 6.93 5.06 -11.25
N GLY A 6 7.54 5.20 -12.43
CA GLY A 6 8.84 4.64 -12.78
C GLY A 6 8.79 3.33 -13.56
N GLY A 7 7.60 2.82 -13.90
CA GLY A 7 7.41 1.59 -14.70
C GLY A 7 7.04 0.37 -13.86
N ARG A 8 6.82 -0.78 -14.53
CA ARG A 8 6.46 -2.05 -13.86
C ARG A 8 7.55 -2.46 -12.88
N GLY A 9 7.17 -2.81 -11.64
CA GLY A 9 8.12 -3.30 -10.64
C GLY A 9 9.08 -2.25 -10.08
N ARG A 10 8.78 -0.95 -10.22
CA ARG A 10 9.63 0.16 -9.75
C ARG A 10 9.04 0.98 -8.60
N TYR A 11 7.87 0.57 -8.13
CA TYR A 11 7.14 1.16 -7.01
C TYR A 11 6.50 0.04 -6.17
N LEU A 12 6.00 0.39 -4.99
CA LEU A 12 5.26 -0.50 -4.09
C LEU A 12 3.76 -0.25 -4.25
N GLY A 13 2.96 -1.30 -4.08
CA GLY A 13 1.51 -1.22 -4.10
C GLY A 13 0.94 -1.58 -2.73
N ALA A 14 -0.12 -0.92 -2.33
CA ALA A 14 -0.97 -1.44 -1.27
C ALA A 14 -2.45 -1.23 -1.63
N HIS A 15 -3.28 -2.18 -1.21
CA HIS A 15 -4.72 -2.08 -1.35
C HIS A 15 -5.35 -2.05 0.04
N VAL A 16 -5.78 -0.86 0.47
CA VAL A 16 -6.22 -0.57 1.84
C VAL A 16 -7.70 -0.23 1.87
N ARG A 17 -8.50 -1.11 2.49
CA ARG A 17 -9.94 -0.95 2.68
C ARG A 17 -10.25 -0.26 4.00
N VAL A 18 -10.97 0.86 3.92
CA VAL A 18 -11.38 1.69 5.08
C VAL A 18 -12.84 2.15 5.01
N GLY A 19 -13.49 2.06 3.85
CA GLY A 19 -14.75 2.76 3.57
C GLY A 19 -16.05 1.99 3.84
N ASP A 20 -16.04 0.66 3.82
CA ASP A 20 -17.23 -0.19 4.01
C ASP A 20 -17.50 -0.52 5.49
N ALA A 21 -18.77 -0.69 5.86
CA ALA A 21 -19.20 -0.80 7.27
C ALA A 21 -18.49 -1.91 8.06
N HIS A 22 -18.12 -3.02 7.40
CA HIS A 22 -17.38 -4.12 8.02
C HIS A 22 -15.92 -3.76 8.32
N PHE A 23 -15.25 -3.00 7.45
CA PHE A 23 -13.84 -2.63 7.64
C PHE A 23 -13.67 -1.28 8.35
N LYS A 24 -14.69 -0.41 8.33
CA LYS A 24 -14.65 0.91 8.98
C LYS A 24 -14.38 0.83 10.47
N ALA A 25 -14.97 -0.16 11.17
CA ALA A 25 -14.76 -0.36 12.61
C ALA A 25 -13.30 -0.72 12.95
N ASN A 26 -12.60 -1.38 12.03
CA ASN A 26 -11.23 -1.87 12.20
C ASN A 26 -10.24 -1.23 11.22
N ALA A 27 -10.60 -0.08 10.61
CA ALA A 27 -9.86 0.49 9.49
C ALA A 27 -8.42 0.80 9.87
N ALA A 28 -8.21 1.44 11.04
CA ALA A 28 -6.89 1.75 11.56
C ALA A 28 -6.06 0.48 11.83
N GLY A 29 -6.65 -0.56 12.43
CA GLY A 29 -5.95 -1.83 12.69
C GLY A 29 -5.57 -2.58 11.40
N ASN A 30 -6.48 -2.61 10.42
CA ASN A 30 -6.23 -3.22 9.12
C ASN A 30 -5.15 -2.48 8.34
N ALA A 31 -5.23 -1.15 8.30
CA ALA A 31 -4.24 -0.30 7.67
C ALA A 31 -2.87 -0.43 8.35
N ARG A 32 -2.85 -0.52 9.69
CA ARG A 32 -1.65 -0.81 10.48
C ARG A 32 -0.99 -2.12 10.06
N VAL A 33 -1.74 -3.22 9.95
CA VAL A 33 -1.19 -4.52 9.54
C VAL A 33 -0.60 -4.45 8.13
N VAL A 34 -1.28 -3.79 7.19
CA VAL A 34 -0.77 -3.60 5.81
C VAL A 34 0.54 -2.80 5.82
N TRP A 35 0.61 -1.73 6.60
CA TRP A 35 1.82 -0.93 6.76
C TRP A 35 2.98 -1.75 7.32
N TRP A 36 2.72 -2.54 8.36
CA TRP A 36 3.73 -3.39 9.01
C TRP A 36 4.31 -4.44 8.04
N ARG A 37 3.47 -5.06 7.21
CA ARG A 37 3.93 -5.97 6.15
C ARG A 37 4.79 -5.26 5.10
N LEU A 38 4.41 -4.05 4.67
CA LEU A 38 5.23 -3.28 3.72
C LEU A 38 6.61 -2.94 4.30
N VAL A 39 6.65 -2.49 5.55
CA VAL A 39 7.89 -2.02 6.17
C VAL A 39 8.81 -3.18 6.53
N ILE A 40 8.28 -4.24 7.13
CA ILE A 40 9.07 -5.41 7.57
C ILE A 40 9.27 -6.42 6.45
N GLU A 41 8.19 -7.00 5.91
CA GLU A 41 8.27 -8.14 4.98
C GLU A 41 8.77 -7.71 3.58
N VAL A 42 8.35 -6.53 3.11
CA VAL A 42 8.70 -6.05 1.76
C VAL A 42 9.98 -5.23 1.75
N LEU A 43 10.12 -4.25 2.65
CA LEU A 43 11.27 -3.35 2.66
C LEU A 43 12.44 -3.83 3.52
N GLY A 44 12.22 -4.79 4.43
CA GLY A 44 13.26 -5.32 5.31
C GLY A 44 13.75 -4.31 6.34
N VAL A 45 12.89 -3.39 6.77
CA VAL A 45 13.16 -2.52 7.93
C VAL A 45 13.08 -3.37 9.20
N SER A 46 13.89 -3.09 10.21
CA SER A 46 13.84 -3.84 11.46
C SER A 46 12.61 -3.48 12.29
N GLU A 47 12.20 -4.39 13.18
CA GLU A 47 11.04 -4.19 14.06
C GLU A 47 11.19 -2.96 14.95
N GLU A 48 12.41 -2.70 15.45
CA GLU A 48 12.72 -1.55 16.30
C GLU A 48 12.53 -0.24 15.54
N VAL A 49 13.01 -0.18 14.28
CA VAL A 49 12.86 1.00 13.43
C VAL A 49 11.40 1.19 13.01
N ALA A 50 10.68 0.10 12.73
CA ALA A 50 9.24 0.17 12.44
C ALA A 50 8.44 0.70 13.64
N LEU A 51 8.73 0.24 14.86
CA LEU A 51 8.12 0.78 16.07
C LEU A 51 8.40 2.27 16.25
N GLU A 52 9.65 2.71 16.02
CA GLU A 52 10.01 4.13 16.06
C GLU A 52 9.18 4.94 15.04
N LEU A 53 9.11 4.48 13.79
CA LEU A 53 8.33 5.12 12.73
C LEU A 53 6.85 5.22 13.07
N GLU A 54 6.26 4.14 13.61
CA GLU A 54 4.86 4.13 14.03
C GLU A 54 4.60 5.14 15.15
N ARG A 55 5.47 5.19 16.17
CA ARG A 55 5.36 6.15 17.28
C ARG A 55 5.46 7.60 16.77
N HIS A 56 6.44 7.90 15.92
CA HIS A 56 6.58 9.23 15.32
C HIS A 56 5.38 9.61 14.44
N ALA A 57 4.82 8.66 13.70
CA ALA A 57 3.63 8.90 12.90
C ALA A 57 2.40 9.24 13.77
N ASN A 58 2.34 8.75 15.01
CA ASN A 58 1.21 8.95 15.92
C ASN A 58 1.42 10.08 16.96
N ALA A 59 2.64 10.60 17.11
CA ALA A 59 3.03 11.55 18.17
C ALA A 59 2.23 12.88 18.26
N ASN A 60 1.41 13.23 17.26
CA ASN A 60 0.58 14.44 17.32
C ASN A 60 -0.82 14.20 17.91
N GLU A 61 -1.20 12.96 18.24
CA GLU A 61 -2.51 12.65 18.82
C GLU A 61 -2.49 12.48 20.34
N THR A 62 -1.31 12.35 20.95
CA THR A 62 -1.15 12.01 22.36
C THR A 62 -0.45 13.14 23.11
N SER A 63 -1.22 14.16 23.49
CA SER A 63 -0.82 15.18 24.47
C SER A 63 -1.09 14.74 25.92
N SER A 64 -1.12 13.43 26.17
CA SER A 64 -1.18 12.84 27.52
C SER A 64 -0.11 11.78 27.65
N SER A 65 0.75 12.00 28.65
CA SER A 65 1.76 11.10 29.20
C SER A 65 1.31 9.63 29.25
N GLU A 66 2.23 8.72 28.90
CA GLU A 66 2.18 7.27 29.19
C GLU A 66 1.17 6.40 28.41
N SER A 67 0.96 6.62 27.11
CA SER A 67 0.50 5.51 26.26
C SER A 67 1.70 4.66 25.88
N GLU A 68 1.92 3.53 26.55
CA GLU A 68 2.73 2.46 25.95
C GLU A 68 2.14 2.16 24.56
N GLY A 69 2.94 2.34 23.51
CA GLY A 69 2.48 2.12 22.15
C GLY A 69 2.00 0.68 21.96
N LEU A 70 1.08 0.45 21.01
CA LEU A 70 0.61 -0.89 20.71
C LEU A 70 1.80 -1.81 20.35
N PRO A 71 1.84 -3.07 20.84
CA PRO A 71 2.87 -4.00 20.43
C PRO A 71 2.81 -4.26 18.92
N PRO A 72 3.93 -4.66 18.29
CA PRO A 72 3.96 -5.08 16.90
C PRO A 72 2.84 -6.10 16.61
N PRO A 73 2.11 -5.96 15.48
CA PRO A 73 1.08 -6.92 15.14
C PRO A 73 1.71 -8.26 14.74
N VAL A 74 1.05 -9.36 15.09
CA VAL A 74 1.46 -10.68 14.62
C VAL A 74 1.18 -10.81 13.12
N LEU A 75 2.25 -10.92 12.33
CA LEU A 75 2.16 -11.08 10.87
C LEU A 75 2.08 -12.57 10.51
N SER A 76 0.85 -13.09 10.35
CA SER A 76 0.65 -14.48 9.97
C SER A 76 1.06 -14.73 8.50
N PRO A 77 1.80 -15.81 8.20
CA PRO A 77 2.17 -16.14 6.83
C PRO A 77 0.94 -16.50 6.00
N ASP A 78 0.92 -16.09 4.73
CA ASP A 78 -0.14 -16.47 3.80
C ASP A 78 0.06 -17.90 3.30
N ARG A 79 -0.53 -18.86 4.04
CA ARG A 79 -0.40 -20.29 3.75
C ARG A 79 -0.88 -20.66 2.34
N ALA A 80 -1.86 -19.96 1.78
CA ALA A 80 -2.32 -20.25 0.43
C ALA A 80 -1.28 -19.81 -0.61
N ALA A 81 -0.73 -18.59 -0.46
CA ALA A 81 0.32 -18.10 -1.34
C ALA A 81 1.59 -18.97 -1.25
N LEU A 82 1.92 -19.51 -0.07
CA LEU A 82 3.05 -20.42 0.12
C LEU A 82 2.88 -21.77 -0.60
N ARG A 83 1.64 -22.23 -0.83
CA ARG A 83 1.37 -23.45 -1.63
C ARG A 83 1.55 -23.23 -3.12
N THR A 84 1.52 -21.98 -3.57
CA THR A 84 1.70 -21.58 -4.98
C THR A 84 2.88 -20.60 -5.09
N PRO A 85 4.12 -21.08 -4.86
CA PRO A 85 5.29 -20.22 -4.94
C PRO A 85 5.44 -19.64 -6.36
N HIS A 86 6.02 -18.45 -6.46
CA HIS A 86 6.35 -17.84 -7.74
C HIS A 86 7.85 -17.66 -7.89
N ALA A 87 8.29 -17.38 -9.12
CA ALA A 87 9.69 -17.03 -9.38
C ALA A 87 10.11 -15.81 -8.53
N PRO A 88 11.36 -15.76 -8.04
CA PRO A 88 11.81 -14.65 -7.21
C PRO A 88 11.68 -13.32 -7.96
N LEU A 89 11.22 -12.30 -7.23
CA LEU A 89 11.20 -10.94 -7.74
C LEU A 89 12.62 -10.46 -8.07
N PRO A 90 12.78 -9.55 -9.03
CA PRO A 90 14.06 -8.87 -9.23
C PRO A 90 14.47 -8.15 -7.93
N PRO A 91 15.78 -7.99 -7.65
CA PRO A 91 16.22 -7.34 -6.43
C PRO A 91 15.60 -5.95 -6.24
N LEU A 92 15.06 -5.69 -5.05
CA LEU A 92 14.52 -4.38 -4.72
C LEU A 92 15.65 -3.32 -4.76
N PRO A 93 15.46 -2.19 -5.45
CA PRO A 93 16.43 -1.10 -5.44
C PRO A 93 16.75 -0.65 -4.00
N ARG A 94 18.02 -0.40 -3.73
CA ARG A 94 18.45 0.15 -2.43
C ARG A 94 18.16 1.65 -2.30
N ILE A 95 18.09 2.32 -3.44
CA ILE A 95 17.83 3.75 -3.57
C ILE A 95 16.74 3.89 -4.63
N PHE A 96 15.73 4.66 -4.30
CA PHE A 96 14.68 5.04 -5.23
C PHE A 96 14.86 6.50 -5.61
N THR A 97 14.78 6.79 -6.90
CA THR A 97 14.72 8.14 -7.45
C THR A 97 13.30 8.35 -7.98
N PRO A 98 12.42 9.01 -7.22
CA PRO A 98 11.06 9.29 -7.66
C PRO A 98 11.06 10.15 -8.92
N HIS A 99 10.25 9.78 -9.91
CA HIS A 99 10.06 10.57 -11.13
C HIS A 99 8.99 11.66 -10.96
N LEU A 100 8.17 11.52 -9.91
CA LEU A 100 7.11 12.44 -9.54
C LEU A 100 7.51 13.18 -8.25
N PRO A 101 7.06 14.43 -8.08
CA PRO A 101 7.28 15.16 -6.85
C PRO A 101 6.60 14.44 -5.68
N CYS A 102 7.35 14.25 -4.60
CA CYS A 102 6.86 13.61 -3.38
C CYS A 102 6.18 14.65 -2.48
N ARG A 103 5.24 14.19 -1.64
CA ARG A 103 4.44 15.06 -0.77
C ARG A 103 5.19 15.53 0.46
N ALA A 104 6.25 14.81 0.84
CA ALA A 104 7.11 15.14 1.96
C ALA A 104 8.59 15.03 1.54
N ALA A 105 9.46 15.57 2.39
CA ALA A 105 10.90 15.48 2.20
C ALA A 105 11.36 14.01 2.20
N LEU A 106 12.27 13.68 1.29
CA LEU A 106 12.86 12.35 1.22
C LEU A 106 13.69 12.05 2.47
N HIS A 107 13.66 10.80 2.89
CA HIS A 107 14.53 10.31 3.96
C HIS A 107 15.98 10.37 3.53
N THR A 108 16.84 10.84 4.44
CA THR A 108 18.30 10.91 4.26
C THR A 108 19.03 9.84 5.07
N ARG A 109 18.41 9.31 6.13
CA ARG A 109 18.96 8.25 6.98
C ARG A 109 19.06 6.94 6.18
N ARG A 110 20.23 6.29 6.19
CA ARG A 110 20.50 5.04 5.43
C ARG A 110 19.47 3.93 5.67
N ALA A 111 19.04 3.76 6.92
CA ALA A 111 18.03 2.76 7.31
C ALA A 111 16.64 3.03 6.69
N LEU A 112 16.37 4.28 6.30
CA LEU A 112 15.07 4.74 5.82
C LEU A 112 15.04 5.02 4.31
N LEU A 113 16.18 4.91 3.60
CA LEU A 113 16.26 5.23 2.17
C LEU A 113 15.30 4.41 1.30
N ARG A 114 14.99 3.17 1.71
CA ARG A 114 14.00 2.33 1.02
C ARG A 114 12.56 2.83 1.15
N LEU A 115 12.24 3.61 2.18
CA LEU A 115 10.92 4.23 2.35
C LEU A 115 10.68 5.37 1.35
N ASN A 116 11.73 5.83 0.65
CA ASN A 116 11.59 6.76 -0.48
C ASN A 116 11.04 6.08 -1.75
N ALA A 117 10.81 4.76 -1.73
CA ALA A 117 10.11 4.07 -2.81
C ALA A 117 8.75 4.74 -3.08
N PRO A 118 8.38 5.00 -4.35
CA PRO A 118 7.03 5.41 -4.66
C PRO A 118 6.05 4.34 -4.15
N LEU A 119 5.05 4.77 -3.40
CA LEU A 119 3.98 3.92 -2.89
C LEU A 119 2.69 4.33 -3.58
N PHE A 120 2.08 3.42 -4.32
CA PHE A 120 0.72 3.58 -4.81
C PHE A 120 -0.27 2.96 -3.83
N LEU A 121 -1.15 3.78 -3.27
CA LEU A 121 -2.13 3.37 -2.27
C LEU A 121 -3.53 3.33 -2.89
N ALA A 122 -3.98 2.13 -3.27
CA ALA A 122 -5.34 1.89 -3.72
C ALA A 122 -6.27 1.82 -2.51
N THR A 123 -7.34 2.62 -2.50
CA THR A 123 -8.21 2.74 -1.31
C THR A 123 -9.61 3.23 -1.67
N ASP A 124 -10.59 2.83 -0.86
CA ASP A 124 -11.97 3.28 -0.92
C ASP A 124 -12.26 4.49 0.00
N ALA A 125 -11.22 5.09 0.60
CA ALA A 125 -11.35 6.33 1.35
C ALA A 125 -11.87 7.48 0.46
N ARG A 126 -12.90 8.20 0.92
CA ARG A 126 -13.42 9.38 0.19
C ARG A 126 -12.42 10.54 0.15
N HIS A 127 -11.67 10.72 1.23
CA HIS A 127 -10.66 11.75 1.37
C HIS A 127 -9.35 11.13 1.87
N PRO A 128 -8.60 10.40 1.03
CA PRO A 128 -7.47 9.59 1.47
C PRO A 128 -6.38 10.36 2.23
N LEU A 129 -6.15 11.63 1.86
CA LEU A 129 -5.17 12.49 2.51
C LEU A 129 -5.57 12.93 3.93
N GLN A 130 -6.85 12.85 4.27
CA GLN A 130 -7.40 13.24 5.56
C GLN A 130 -7.84 12.03 6.39
N ASP A 131 -7.78 10.83 5.82
CA ASP A 131 -8.22 9.60 6.48
C ASP A 131 -7.22 9.18 7.57
N PRO A 132 -7.63 9.12 8.85
CA PRO A 132 -6.75 8.74 9.95
C PRO A 132 -6.12 7.36 9.78
N ALA A 133 -6.82 6.41 9.15
CA ALA A 133 -6.30 5.06 8.95
C ALA A 133 -5.11 5.04 7.97
N LEU A 134 -5.03 6.02 7.07
CA LEU A 134 -3.96 6.10 6.06
C LEU A 134 -2.78 6.97 6.50
N ARG A 135 -2.90 7.66 7.64
CA ARG A 135 -1.89 8.60 8.15
C ARG A 135 -0.51 7.95 8.32
N LEU A 136 -0.48 6.70 8.81
CA LEU A 136 0.75 5.96 9.02
C LEU A 136 1.55 5.81 7.72
N PHE A 137 0.87 5.57 6.59
CA PHE A 137 1.49 5.53 5.26
C PHE A 137 1.99 6.92 4.85
N LEU A 138 1.12 7.92 4.93
CA LEU A 138 1.42 9.29 4.49
C LEU A 138 2.60 9.93 5.23
N ARG A 139 2.80 9.58 6.51
CA ARG A 139 3.93 10.07 7.32
C ARG A 139 5.21 9.25 7.13
N THR A 140 5.09 7.98 6.77
CA THR A 140 6.25 7.09 6.61
C THR A 140 6.84 7.18 5.20
N PHE A 141 5.99 7.23 4.18
CA PHE A 141 6.35 7.18 2.78
C PHE A 141 6.17 8.57 2.15
N PRO A 142 7.27 9.32 1.93
CA PRO A 142 7.17 10.67 1.37
C PRO A 142 6.53 10.70 -0.02
N CYS A 143 6.68 9.61 -0.78
CA CYS A 143 6.24 9.47 -2.17
C CYS A 143 4.99 8.59 -2.26
N THR A 144 3.94 8.94 -1.50
CA THR A 144 2.64 8.23 -1.56
C THR A 144 1.72 8.87 -2.60
N PHE A 145 1.19 8.05 -3.50
CA PHE A 145 0.31 8.45 -4.58
C PHE A 145 -1.02 7.68 -4.54
N PHE A 146 -2.09 8.35 -4.92
CA PHE A 146 -3.44 7.82 -5.07
C PHE A 146 -3.88 7.92 -6.53
N LEU A 147 -4.96 7.23 -6.89
CA LEU A 147 -5.54 7.38 -8.22
C LEU A 147 -5.91 8.84 -8.57
N SER A 148 -6.32 9.62 -7.57
CA SER A 148 -6.67 11.04 -7.73
C SER A 148 -5.51 11.94 -8.15
N ASP A 149 -4.25 11.52 -7.92
CA ASP A 149 -3.06 12.26 -8.37
C ASP A 149 -2.85 12.19 -9.88
N PHE A 150 -3.58 11.30 -10.54
CA PHE A 150 -3.53 11.07 -11.96
C PHE A 150 -4.85 11.41 -12.65
N SER A 151 -5.59 12.38 -12.11
CA SER A 151 -6.91 12.82 -12.61
C SER A 151 -6.93 13.10 -14.12
N ALA A 152 -5.86 13.70 -14.67
CA ALA A 152 -5.74 13.92 -16.11
C ALA A 152 -5.71 12.62 -16.93
N LEU A 153 -5.12 11.54 -16.38
CA LEU A 153 -5.06 10.23 -17.03
C LEU A 153 -6.34 9.42 -16.81
N THR A 154 -7.10 9.70 -15.76
CA THR A 154 -8.35 9.01 -15.42
C THR A 154 -9.60 9.75 -15.88
N ALA A 155 -9.48 11.00 -16.34
CA ALA A 155 -10.58 11.81 -16.85
C ALA A 155 -11.47 11.10 -17.89
N PRO A 156 -10.93 10.31 -18.86
CA PRO A 156 -11.76 9.57 -19.80
C PRO A 156 -12.68 8.54 -19.15
N LEU A 157 -12.30 8.02 -17.98
CA LEU A 157 -13.09 7.05 -17.20
C LEU A 157 -14.01 7.73 -16.17
N GLY A 158 -13.76 9.00 -15.85
CA GLY A 158 -14.51 9.78 -14.88
C GLY A 158 -15.75 10.49 -15.43
N GLY A 159 -15.87 10.62 -16.76
CA GLY A 159 -16.98 11.32 -17.43
C GLY A 159 -18.21 10.46 -17.75
N GLY A 160 -18.21 9.17 -17.38
CA GLY A 160 -19.35 8.27 -17.58
C GLY A 160 -20.31 8.29 -16.38
N ASP A 161 -21.59 8.50 -16.64
CA ASP A 161 -22.67 8.36 -15.65
C ASP A 161 -23.14 6.91 -15.62
N GLY A 162 -22.38 6.02 -14.98
CA GLY A 162 -22.71 4.59 -15.00
C GLY A 162 -21.72 3.64 -14.32
N TRP A 163 -21.74 2.39 -14.79
CA TRP A 163 -20.92 1.29 -14.30
C TRP A 163 -19.42 1.54 -14.52
N GLU A 164 -19.05 2.35 -15.52
CA GLU A 164 -17.68 2.75 -15.83
C GLU A 164 -17.06 3.50 -14.65
N ARG A 165 -17.81 4.39 -14.01
CA ARG A 165 -17.33 5.13 -12.84
C ARG A 165 -17.42 4.31 -11.56
N GLN A 166 -18.48 3.52 -11.40
CA GLN A 166 -18.71 2.72 -10.20
C GLN A 166 -17.71 1.56 -10.06
N PHE A 167 -17.34 0.91 -11.16
CA PHE A 167 -16.47 -0.28 -11.15
C PHE A 167 -15.13 -0.05 -11.87
N GLY A 168 -15.09 0.81 -12.88
CA GLY A 168 -13.88 1.05 -13.66
C GLY A 168 -12.80 1.77 -12.86
N LEU A 169 -13.15 2.76 -12.03
CA LEU A 169 -12.16 3.45 -11.18
C LEU A 169 -11.58 2.53 -10.10
N PRO A 170 -12.37 1.79 -9.29
CA PRO A 170 -11.81 0.82 -8.34
C PRO A 170 -10.97 -0.27 -9.00
N PHE A 171 -11.38 -0.75 -10.18
CA PHE A 171 -10.61 -1.76 -10.92
C PHE A 171 -9.29 -1.19 -11.48
N LEU A 172 -9.30 0.05 -11.99
CA LEU A 172 -8.07 0.73 -12.39
C LEU A 172 -7.13 0.94 -11.21
N ASP A 173 -7.66 1.34 -10.05
CA ASP A 173 -6.89 1.51 -8.81
C ASP A 173 -6.17 0.20 -8.43
N ALA A 174 -6.93 -0.91 -8.42
CA ALA A 174 -6.40 -2.25 -8.20
C ALA A 174 -5.36 -2.67 -9.23
N LEU A 175 -5.57 -2.40 -10.53
CA LEU A 175 -4.62 -2.71 -11.59
C LEU A 175 -3.32 -1.92 -11.47
N VAL A 176 -3.37 -0.66 -11.02
CA VAL A 176 -2.15 0.10 -10.75
C VAL A 176 -1.43 -0.51 -9.55
N ALA A 177 -2.12 -0.85 -8.46
CA ALA A 177 -1.46 -1.52 -7.33
C ALA A 177 -0.83 -2.87 -7.73
N ALA A 178 -1.51 -3.67 -8.56
CA ALA A 178 -1.05 -4.98 -9.02
C ALA A 178 0.17 -4.95 -9.95
N ARG A 179 0.58 -3.79 -10.47
CA ARG A 179 1.78 -3.65 -11.32
C ARG A 179 3.03 -3.24 -10.55
N ALA A 180 2.90 -3.08 -9.23
CA ALA A 180 3.99 -2.81 -8.33
C ALA A 180 4.99 -3.97 -8.25
N TRP A 181 6.14 -3.69 -7.66
CA TRP A 181 7.16 -4.69 -7.31
C TRP A 181 6.61 -5.72 -6.32
N ALA A 182 5.95 -5.25 -5.28
CA ALA A 182 5.14 -6.05 -4.39
C ALA A 182 3.83 -5.31 -4.09
N VAL A 183 2.77 -6.06 -3.81
CA VAL A 183 1.49 -5.53 -3.37
C VAL A 183 1.11 -6.17 -2.04
N VAL A 184 0.58 -5.37 -1.11
CA VAL A 184 0.04 -5.85 0.16
C VAL A 184 -1.41 -5.39 0.30
N GLY A 185 -2.32 -6.33 0.53
CA GLY A 185 -3.75 -6.08 0.66
C GLY A 185 -4.26 -6.15 2.10
N THR A 186 -5.39 -5.50 2.38
CA THR A 186 -6.14 -5.68 3.63
C THR A 186 -6.59 -7.13 3.81
N ALA A 187 -6.19 -7.75 4.92
CA ALA A 187 -6.59 -9.11 5.29
C ALA A 187 -8.12 -9.23 5.39
N GLY A 188 -8.66 -10.36 4.93
CA GLY A 188 -10.11 -10.63 4.93
C GLY A 188 -10.89 -9.92 3.82
N SER A 189 -10.31 -8.97 3.08
CA SER A 189 -10.96 -8.37 1.92
C SER A 189 -10.83 -9.27 0.69
N THR A 190 -11.96 -9.72 0.17
CA THR A 190 -12.03 -10.51 -1.08
C THR A 190 -11.42 -9.74 -2.25
N PHE A 191 -11.62 -8.42 -2.32
CA PHE A 191 -11.06 -7.60 -3.37
C PHE A 191 -9.54 -7.44 -3.20
N SER A 192 -9.03 -7.20 -1.99
CA SER A 192 -7.58 -7.25 -1.73
C SER A 192 -6.96 -8.58 -2.15
N ARG A 193 -7.62 -9.70 -1.85
CA ARG A 193 -7.17 -11.03 -2.29
C ARG A 193 -7.15 -11.17 -3.79
N PHE A 194 -8.18 -10.69 -4.49
CA PHE A 194 -8.16 -10.65 -5.95
C PHE A 194 -6.97 -9.85 -6.50
N VAL A 195 -6.60 -8.72 -5.87
CA VAL A 195 -5.40 -7.95 -6.27
C VAL A 195 -4.12 -8.76 -6.09
N GLU A 196 -3.93 -9.38 -4.93
CA GLU A 196 -2.70 -10.12 -4.59
C GLU A 196 -2.59 -11.47 -5.32
N ASP A 197 -3.65 -12.26 -5.30
CA ASP A 197 -3.67 -13.66 -5.74
C ASP A 197 -3.86 -13.82 -7.24
N VAL A 198 -4.49 -12.83 -7.88
CA VAL A 198 -4.83 -12.88 -9.31
C VAL A 198 -4.13 -11.77 -10.08
N LEU A 199 -4.47 -10.50 -9.84
CA LEU A 199 -3.97 -9.42 -10.69
C LEU A 199 -2.44 -9.30 -10.65
N TRP A 200 -1.84 -9.30 -9.47
CA TRP A 200 -0.39 -9.20 -9.32
C TRP A 200 0.30 -10.42 -9.92
N ARG A 201 -0.20 -11.64 -9.65
CA ARG A 201 0.34 -12.87 -10.27
C ARG A 201 0.32 -12.79 -11.79
N VAL A 202 -0.79 -12.38 -12.39
CA VAL A 202 -0.95 -12.27 -13.85
C VAL A 202 -0.02 -11.20 -14.45
N GLU A 203 0.10 -10.03 -13.84
CA GLU A 203 0.98 -8.94 -14.31
C GLU A 203 2.48 -9.32 -14.32
N TRP A 204 2.83 -10.34 -13.51
CA TRP A 204 4.15 -10.94 -13.41
C TRP A 204 4.30 -12.27 -14.17
N GLY A 205 3.23 -12.76 -14.81
CA GLY A 205 3.25 -14.01 -15.59
C GLY A 205 3.35 -15.27 -14.72
N TRP A 206 2.81 -15.22 -13.50
CA TRP A 206 2.82 -16.33 -12.54
C TRP A 206 1.47 -17.02 -12.43
N GLU A 207 1.49 -18.21 -11.85
CA GLU A 207 0.28 -18.91 -11.45
C GLU A 207 -0.47 -18.13 -10.36
N ILE A 208 -1.80 -18.08 -10.51
CA ILE A 208 -2.70 -17.46 -9.55
C ILE A 208 -2.80 -18.30 -8.28
N VAL A 209 -3.02 -17.67 -7.13
CA VAL A 209 -3.24 -18.40 -5.88
C VAL A 209 -4.70 -18.81 -5.78
N GLN A 210 -4.96 -20.10 -5.74
CA GLN A 210 -6.28 -20.65 -5.46
C GLN A 210 -6.45 -20.85 -3.95
N ARG A 211 -7.59 -20.39 -3.40
CA ARG A 211 -7.92 -20.52 -1.96
C ARG A 211 -9.01 -21.55 -1.68
N GLY A 212 -9.38 -22.36 -2.69
CA GLY A 212 -10.33 -23.48 -2.59
C GLY A 212 -9.75 -24.67 -1.84
#